data_AF-A0A6A2YVS5-F1
#
_entry.id   AF-A0A6A2YVS5-F1
#
_cell.length_a   1.000
_cell.length_b   1.000
_cell.length_c   1.000
_cell.angle_alpha   90.00
_cell.angle_beta   90.00
_cell.angle_gamma   90.00
#
_symmetry.space_group_name_H-M   'P 1'
#
loop_
_entity.id
_entity.type
_entity.pdbx_description
1 polymer ?
#
loop_
_entity_poly.entity_id
_entity_poly.type
_entity_poly.pdbx_seq_one_letter_code
_entity_poly.pdbx_strand_id
1 'polypeptide(L)'
;MMDSANKVSGNYTLDTGSCKLKYSYVHAEVTTFEQCYDWGKNAWDFAVSRTVYDDVFKATYQTWNSDLALEWSRNSKFNGTFKISAHMNLAEESKIPRIIADSSWDLEI
;
A
#
# COMPACT_ATOMS: atom_id res chain seq x y z
N MET A 1 8.98 0.28 25.34
CA MET A 1 9.87 1.25 24.66
C MET A 1 9.39 1.37 23.23
N MET A 2 9.13 2.58 22.73
CA MET A 2 8.70 2.79 21.35
C MET A 2 9.91 2.56 20.44
N ASP A 3 9.79 1.63 19.50
CA ASP A 3 10.82 1.40 18.49
C ASP A 3 10.98 2.67 17.64
N SER A 4 12.21 3.14 17.45
CA SER A 4 12.50 4.33 16.62
C SER A 4 12.16 4.12 15.14
N ALA A 5 12.01 2.87 14.69
CA ALA A 5 11.57 2.57 13.34
C ALA A 5 10.08 2.89 13.11
N ASN A 6 9.29 2.98 14.19
CA ASN A 6 7.87 3.30 14.11
C ASN A 6 7.67 4.80 13.83
N LYS A 7 6.69 5.12 13.00
CA LYS A 7 6.42 6.50 12.58
C LYS A 7 4.96 6.86 12.79
N VAL A 8 4.74 8.07 13.28
CA VAL A 8 3.43 8.71 13.32
C VAL A 8 3.47 9.91 12.41
N SER A 9 2.51 10.05 11.51
CA SER A 9 2.42 11.17 10.58
C SER A 9 0.99 11.67 10.48
N GLY A 10 0.81 12.99 10.53
CA GLY A 10 -0.46 13.66 10.24
C GLY A 10 -0.38 14.41 8.92
N ASN A 11 -1.45 14.38 8.13
CA ASN A 11 -1.60 15.19 6.92
C ASN A 11 -2.92 15.96 6.96
N TYR A 12 -2.90 17.21 6.51
CA TYR A 12 -4.10 18.03 6.39
C TYR A 12 -4.17 18.64 4.99
N THR A 13 -5.24 18.34 4.26
CA THR A 13 -5.48 18.87 2.92
C THR A 13 -6.43 20.06 3.04
N LEU A 14 -5.89 21.28 2.87
CA LEU A 14 -6.64 22.54 2.99
C LEU A 14 -7.87 22.62 2.08
N ASP A 15 -7.76 22.12 0.84
CA ASP A 15 -8.79 22.19 -0.19
C ASP A 15 -10.04 21.37 0.15
N THR A 16 -9.86 20.22 0.79
CA THR A 16 -10.95 19.28 1.12
C THR A 16 -11.30 19.25 2.60
N GLY A 17 -10.54 19.95 3.46
CA GLY A 17 -10.65 19.87 4.92
C GLY A 17 -10.33 18.48 5.50
N SER A 18 -9.79 17.55 4.69
CA SER A 18 -9.46 16.20 5.13
C SER A 18 -8.22 16.23 6.01
N CYS A 19 -8.37 15.73 7.24
CA CYS A 19 -7.26 15.38 8.11
C CYS A 19 -7.05 13.87 8.04
N LYS A 20 -5.79 13.43 8.02
CA LYS A 20 -5.41 12.02 8.09
C LYS A 20 -4.34 11.81 9.14
N LEU A 21 -4.49 10.77 9.96
CA LEU A 21 -3.48 10.35 10.92
C LEU A 21 -3.08 8.92 10.59
N LYS A 22 -1.79 8.73 10.32
CA LYS A 22 -1.21 7.44 9.99
C LYS A 22 -0.19 7.02 11.04
N TYR A 23 -0.30 5.77 11.46
CA TYR A 23 0.69 5.06 12.26
C TYR A 23 1.33 3.98 11.40
N SER A 24 2.66 3.89 11.42
CA SER A 24 3.46 2.91 10.70
C SER A 24 4.34 2.17 11.69
N TYR A 25 4.20 0.84 11.72
CA TYR A 25 4.95 -0.09 12.54
C TYR A 25 5.85 -0.94 11.65
N VAL A 26 7.15 -0.95 11.94
CA VAL A 26 8.11 -1.78 11.20
C VAL A 26 8.49 -2.98 12.05
N HIS A 27 8.31 -4.17 11.50
CA HIS A 27 8.69 -5.44 12.11
C HIS A 27 9.86 -6.06 11.35
N ALA A 28 10.94 -6.32 12.08
CA ALA A 28 12.16 -6.96 11.56
C ALA A 28 12.74 -6.27 10.31
N GLU A 29 12.56 -4.95 10.20
CA GLU A 29 13.03 -4.08 9.08
C GLU A 29 12.50 -4.42 7.68
N VAL A 30 11.81 -5.55 7.52
CA VAL A 30 11.33 -6.05 6.22
C VAL A 30 9.83 -6.03 6.08
N THR A 31 9.08 -5.96 7.19
CA THR A 31 7.60 -5.92 7.17
C THR A 31 7.12 -4.61 7.76
N THR A 32 6.24 -3.91 7.06
CA THR A 32 5.62 -2.67 7.55
C THR A 32 4.11 -2.85 7.64
N PHE A 33 3.53 -2.44 8.76
CA PHE A 33 2.10 -2.35 8.98
C PHE A 33 1.73 -0.88 9.09
N GLU A 34 0.74 -0.44 8.32
CA GLU A 34 0.23 0.93 8.37
C GLU A 34 -1.27 0.92 8.63
N GLN A 35 -1.69 1.78 9.55
CA GLN A 35 -3.09 2.09 9.81
C GLN A 35 -3.26 3.60 9.70
N CYS A 36 -4.25 4.04 8.93
CA CYS A 36 -4.52 5.44 8.68
C CYS A 36 -6.00 5.71 8.91
N TYR A 37 -6.31 6.70 9.73
CA TYR A 37 -7.67 7.20 9.87
C TYR A 37 -7.81 8.50 9.09
N ASP A 38 -8.83 8.57 8.23
CA ASP A 38 -9.18 9.76 7.44
C ASP A 38 -10.46 10.37 8.02
N TRP A 39 -10.34 11.51 8.69
CA TRP A 39 -11.50 12.23 9.25
C TRP A 39 -12.44 12.75 8.17
N GLY A 40 -11.93 13.05 6.97
CA GLY A 40 -12.77 13.51 5.85
C GLY A 40 -13.71 12.41 5.33
N LYS A 41 -13.30 11.15 5.44
CA LYS A 41 -14.11 9.98 5.05
C LYS A 41 -14.76 9.27 6.23
N ASN A 42 -14.39 9.63 7.47
CA ASN A 42 -14.73 8.90 8.68
C ASN A 42 -14.43 7.38 8.54
N ALA A 43 -13.24 7.05 8.05
CA ALA A 43 -12.89 5.69 7.65
C ALA A 43 -11.43 5.34 7.95
N TRP A 44 -11.18 4.03 8.08
CA TRP A 44 -9.85 3.46 8.23
C TRP A 44 -9.30 2.93 6.90
N ASP A 45 -8.03 3.17 6.65
CA ASP A 45 -7.24 2.54 5.61
C ASP A 45 -6.14 1.71 6.28
N PHE A 46 -6.00 0.45 5.85
CA PHE A 46 -4.99 -0.47 6.33
C PHE A 46 -4.04 -0.83 5.19
N ALA A 47 -2.75 -0.94 5.50
CA ALA A 47 -1.77 -1.49 4.58
C ALA A 47 -0.78 -2.39 5.31
N VAL A 48 -0.34 -3.45 4.63
CA VAL A 48 0.82 -4.23 5.02
C VAL A 48 1.73 -4.35 3.81
N SER A 49 3.04 -4.19 4.02
CA SER A 49 4.04 -4.48 3.01
C SER A 49 5.14 -5.36 3.57
N ARG A 50 5.71 -6.20 2.72
CA ARG A 50 6.87 -7.03 3.06
C ARG A 50 7.84 -7.10 1.90
N THR A 51 9.10 -6.83 2.21
CA THR A 51 10.21 -6.99 1.28
C THR A 51 10.84 -8.38 1.43
N VAL A 52 11.10 -9.04 0.31
CA VAL A 52 11.77 -10.34 0.21
C VAL A 52 12.75 -10.25 -0.96
N TYR A 53 14.05 -10.16 -0.68
CA TYR A 53 15.08 -9.84 -1.70
C TYR A 53 14.73 -8.55 -2.47
N ASP A 54 14.63 -8.62 -3.81
CA ASP A 54 14.27 -7.50 -4.69
C ASP A 54 12.74 -7.34 -4.84
N ASP A 55 11.95 -8.23 -4.22
CA ASP A 55 10.49 -8.24 -4.31
C ASP A 55 9.84 -7.50 -3.13
N VAL A 56 8.79 -6.74 -3.42
CA VAL A 56 7.92 -6.11 -2.43
C VAL A 56 6.49 -6.58 -2.66
N PHE A 57 5.92 -7.20 -1.63
CA PHE A 57 4.52 -7.57 -1.57
C PHE A 57 3.77 -6.57 -0.73
N LYS A 58 2.63 -6.07 -1.21
CA LYS A 58 1.79 -5.11 -0.49
C LYS A 58 0.34 -5.54 -0.56
N ALA A 59 -0.36 -5.42 0.56
CA ALA A 59 -1.81 -5.52 0.62
C ALA A 59 -2.38 -4.26 1.23
N THR A 60 -3.47 -3.75 0.68
CA THR A 60 -4.18 -2.58 1.24
C THR A 60 -5.67 -2.86 1.30
N TYR A 61 -6.30 -2.34 2.35
CA TYR A 61 -7.75 -2.38 2.48
C TYR A 61 -8.27 -1.01 2.92
N GLN A 62 -9.18 -0.47 2.12
CA GLN A 62 -9.84 0.80 2.39
C GLN A 62 -11.27 0.51 2.84
N THR A 63 -11.60 0.90 4.07
CA THR A 63 -12.93 0.55 4.63
C THR A 63 -14.06 1.35 3.99
N TRP A 64 -13.82 2.61 3.61
CA TRP A 64 -14.83 3.52 3.05
C TRP A 64 -15.52 2.97 1.79
N ASN A 65 -14.74 2.45 0.86
CA ASN A 65 -15.18 1.87 -0.41
C ASN A 65 -15.15 0.34 -0.40
N SER A 66 -14.72 -0.27 0.70
CA SER A 66 -14.49 -1.72 0.80
C SER A 66 -13.53 -2.25 -0.28
N ASP A 67 -12.57 -1.44 -0.73
CA ASP A 67 -11.61 -1.84 -1.75
C ASP A 67 -10.42 -2.58 -1.14
N LEU A 68 -10.21 -3.82 -1.61
CA LEU A 68 -9.04 -4.65 -1.31
C LEU A 68 -8.08 -4.62 -2.51
N ALA A 69 -6.80 -4.39 -2.25
CA ALA A 69 -5.76 -4.47 -3.28
C ALA A 69 -4.58 -5.32 -2.81
N LEU A 70 -4.00 -6.06 -3.76
CA LEU A 70 -2.76 -6.80 -3.63
C LEU A 70 -1.80 -6.34 -4.71
N GLU A 71 -0.54 -6.16 -4.35
CA GLU A 71 0.51 -5.75 -5.26
C GLU A 71 1.76 -6.58 -5.00
N TRP A 72 2.40 -7.01 -6.08
CA TRP A 72 3.73 -7.57 -6.10
C TRP A 72 4.55 -6.72 -7.07
N SER A 73 5.61 -6.10 -6.57
CA SER A 73 6.57 -5.39 -7.42
C SER A 73 7.96 -5.97 -7.22
N ARG A 74 8.76 -5.89 -8.27
CA ARG A 74 10.20 -6.15 -8.22
C ARG A 74 10.91 -4.98 -8.85
N ASN A 75 11.97 -4.52 -8.20
CA ASN A 75 12.89 -3.54 -8.76
C ASN A 75 14.29 -4.13 -8.73
N SER A 76 14.69 -4.77 -9.83
CA SER A 76 16.00 -5.42 -9.95
C SER A 76 16.80 -4.76 -11.07
N LYS A 77 18.04 -4.39 -10.78
CA LYS A 77 18.94 -3.80 -11.78
C LYS A 77 19.28 -4.74 -12.94
N PHE A 78 19.18 -6.05 -12.70
CA PHE A 78 19.59 -7.07 -13.68
C PHE A 78 18.41 -7.68 -14.44
N ASN A 79 17.28 -7.89 -13.76
CA ASN A 79 16.10 -8.58 -14.31
C ASN A 79 14.96 -7.64 -14.70
N GLY A 80 15.21 -6.32 -14.70
CA GLY A 80 14.19 -5.31 -14.97
C GLY A 80 13.27 -5.05 -13.79
N THR A 81 12.29 -4.17 -14.02
CA THR A 81 11.28 -3.80 -13.04
C THR A 81 9.91 -4.27 -13.51
N PHE A 82 9.12 -4.84 -12.61
CA PHE A 82 7.72 -5.16 -12.90
C PHE A 82 6.83 -4.88 -11.70
N LYS A 83 5.54 -4.77 -11.98
CA LYS A 83 4.49 -4.66 -10.99
C LYS A 83 3.26 -5.44 -11.46
N ILE A 84 2.79 -6.34 -10.61
CA ILE A 84 1.53 -7.05 -10.77
C ILE A 84 0.62 -6.59 -9.64
N SER A 85 -0.59 -6.15 -9.98
CA SER A 85 -1.57 -5.67 -9.01
C SER A 85 -2.94 -6.30 -9.27
N ALA A 86 -3.66 -6.57 -8.20
CA ALA A 86 -5.02 -7.08 -8.22
C ALA A 86 -5.88 -6.21 -7.30
N HIS A 87 -7.04 -5.80 -7.78
CA HIS A 87 -7.97 -4.94 -7.04
C HIS A 87 -9.36 -5.55 -7.07
N MET A 88 -10.06 -5.53 -5.94
CA MET A 88 -11.41 -6.05 -5.81
C MET A 88 -12.20 -5.20 -4.82
N ASN A 89 -13.36 -4.72 -5.26
CA ASN A 89 -14.31 -4.08 -4.36
C ASN A 89 -15.13 -5.18 -3.65
N LEU A 90 -15.08 -5.21 -2.32
CA LEU A 90 -15.77 -6.23 -1.53
C LEU A 90 -17.27 -5.92 -1.33
N ALA A 91 -17.71 -4.70 -1.62
CA ALA A 91 -19.12 -4.29 -1.55
C ALA A 91 -19.89 -4.65 -2.83
N GLU A 92 -19.21 -4.93 -3.94
CA GLU A 92 -19.84 -5.36 -5.19
C GLU A 92 -20.44 -6.77 -5.07
N GLU A 93 -21.59 -7.00 -5.73
CA GLU A 93 -22.24 -8.32 -5.80
C GLU A 93 -21.34 -9.35 -6.50
N SER A 94 -20.64 -8.93 -7.55
CA SER A 94 -19.73 -9.76 -8.33
C SER A 94 -18.28 -9.48 -7.93
N LYS A 95 -17.68 -10.39 -7.17
CA LYS A 95 -16.32 -10.26 -6.62
C LYS A 95 -15.26 -10.72 -7.60
N ILE A 96 -15.18 -10.06 -8.75
CA ILE A 96 -14.19 -10.37 -9.80
C ILE A 96 -13.00 -9.41 -9.65
N PRO A 97 -11.80 -9.91 -9.33
CA PRO A 97 -10.64 -9.04 -9.19
C PRO A 97 -10.18 -8.52 -10.56
N ARG A 98 -9.92 -7.21 -10.65
CA ARG A 98 -9.23 -6.61 -11.77
C ARG A 98 -7.72 -6.82 -11.59
N ILE A 99 -7.09 -7.50 -12.54
CA ILE A 99 -5.66 -7.80 -12.54
C ILE A 99 -4.96 -6.90 -13.57
N ILE A 100 -3.82 -6.32 -13.18
CA ILE A 100 -2.98 -5.45 -14.02
C ILE A 100 -1.53 -5.91 -13.85
N ALA A 101 -0.81 -6.04 -14.96
CA ALA A 101 0.61 -6.38 -14.98
C ALA A 101 1.36 -5.40 -15.88
N ASP A 102 2.37 -4.74 -15.32
CA ASP A 102 3.21 -3.76 -15.98
C ASP A 102 4.69 -4.17 -15.83
N SER A 103 5.49 -3.95 -16.87
CA SER A 103 6.95 -4.18 -16.84
C SER A 103 7.71 -3.07 -17.54
N SER A 104 8.87 -2.68 -17.01
CA SER A 104 9.77 -1.69 -17.60
C SER A 104 11.22 -2.21 -17.65
N TRP A 105 11.93 -1.80 -18.70
CA TRP A 105 13.32 -2.17 -18.95
C TRP A 105 14.14 -0.90 -19.18
N ASP A 106 15.16 -0.70 -18.35
CA ASP A 106 16.14 0.36 -18.55
C ASP A 106 17.27 -0.21 -19.41
N LEU A 107 17.30 0.20 -20.68
CA LEU A 107 18.37 -0.15 -21.61
C LEU A 107 19.40 0.98 -21.59
N GLU A 108 20.54 0.77 -20.95
CA GLU A 108 21.72 1.62 -21.22
C GLU A 108 22.25 1.25 -22.61
N ILE A 109 22.24 2.22 -23.54
CA ILE A 109 22.78 2.11 -24.91
C ILE A 109 24.13 2.82 -24.96
#